data_AF-A0A1L9B3E0-F1
#
_entry.id   AF-A0A1L9B3E0-F1
#
_cell.length_a   1.000
_cell.length_b   1.000
_cell.length_c   1.000
_cell.angle_alpha   90.00
_cell.angle_beta   90.00
_cell.angle_gamma   90.00
#
_symmetry.space_group_name_H-M   'P 1'
#
loop_
_entity.id
_entity.type
_entity.pdbx_description
1 polymer ?
#
loop_
_entity_poly.entity_id
_entity_poly.type
_entity_poly.pdbx_seq_one_letter_code
_entity_poly.pdbx_strand_id
1 'polypeptide(L)'
;MTPEARAEMVAQAERALRRGELDEALRLYETLGQAFPNDSALATKLAHLRESVDPQELQAARALQASNLPQSIPQGPSSPVAEGERLFSLGDYAGAAAAYRRALQERPDSELIRERLEELYRMARTLPVHSPTDRSLPRQAEPLLHALLDRLAARRRLKRD
;
A
#
# COMPACT_ATOMS: atom_id res chain seq x y z
N MET A 1 1.73 8.24 -22.36
CA MET A 1 2.33 7.95 -21.04
C MET A 1 3.83 8.11 -21.16
N THR A 2 4.50 8.83 -20.26
CA THR A 2 5.97 8.97 -20.29
C THR A 2 6.64 7.69 -19.77
N PRO A 3 7.93 7.45 -20.06
CA PRO A 3 8.67 6.32 -19.50
C PRO A 3 8.64 6.26 -17.98
N GLU A 4 8.74 7.42 -17.32
CA GLU A 4 8.68 7.54 -15.86
C GLU A 4 7.28 7.20 -15.34
N ALA A 5 6.23 7.73 -15.97
CA ALA A 5 4.85 7.43 -15.60
C ALA A 5 4.52 5.93 -15.79
N ARG A 6 5.09 5.29 -16.83
CA ARG A 6 4.99 3.84 -17.02
C ARG A 6 5.69 3.08 -15.91
N ALA A 7 6.93 3.44 -15.58
CA ALA A 7 7.71 2.78 -14.54
C ALA A 7 7.01 2.89 -13.17
N GLU A 8 6.47 4.06 -12.84
CA GLU A 8 5.71 4.28 -11.61
C GLU A 8 4.45 3.40 -11.58
N MET A 9 3.71 3.32 -12.68
CA MET A 9 2.48 2.52 -12.74
C MET A 9 2.76 1.01 -12.69
N VAL A 10 3.87 0.55 -13.28
CA VAL A 10 4.35 -0.83 -13.10
C VAL A 10 4.71 -1.07 -11.63
N ALA A 11 5.43 -0.15 -10.99
CA ALA A 11 5.77 -0.26 -9.58
C ALA A 11 4.53 -0.26 -8.66
N GLN A 12 3.49 0.50 -9.01
CA GLN A 12 2.18 0.45 -8.34
C GLN A 12 1.51 -0.92 -8.49
N ALA A 13 1.46 -1.46 -9.72
CA ALA A 13 0.84 -2.76 -9.97
C ALA A 13 1.56 -3.91 -9.22
N GLU A 14 2.89 -3.88 -9.22
CA GLU A 14 3.72 -4.84 -8.48
C GLU A 14 3.54 -4.72 -6.96
N ARG A 15 3.35 -3.50 -6.44
CA ARG A 15 3.03 -3.28 -5.02
C ARG A 15 1.67 -3.87 -4.66
N ALA A 16 0.65 -3.63 -5.48
CA ALA A 16 -0.68 -4.19 -5.29
C ALA A 16 -0.66 -5.74 -5.28
N LEU A 17 0.11 -6.36 -6.17
CA LEU A 17 0.31 -7.82 -6.14
C LEU A 17 0.94 -8.33 -4.85
N ARG A 18 2.03 -7.70 -4.39
CA ARG A 18 2.68 -8.08 -3.12
C ARG A 18 1.75 -7.96 -1.91
N ARG A 19 0.76 -7.09 -2.00
CA ARG A 19 -0.24 -6.84 -0.96
C ARG A 19 -1.48 -7.74 -1.04
N GLY A 20 -1.61 -8.53 -2.11
CA GLY A 20 -2.82 -9.30 -2.38
C GLY A 20 -4.01 -8.45 -2.84
N GLU A 21 -3.78 -7.20 -3.25
CA GLU A 21 -4.79 -6.29 -3.80
C GLU A 21 -5.06 -6.63 -5.27
N LEU A 22 -5.55 -7.85 -5.51
CA LEU A 22 -5.60 -8.44 -6.86
C LEU A 22 -6.46 -7.62 -7.83
N ASP A 23 -7.59 -7.06 -7.38
CA ASP A 23 -8.44 -6.21 -8.22
C ASP A 23 -7.70 -4.92 -8.64
N GLU A 24 -6.97 -4.29 -7.73
CA GLU A 24 -6.20 -3.08 -8.04
C GLU A 24 -5.03 -3.38 -8.99
N ALA A 25 -4.27 -4.46 -8.71
CA ALA A 25 -3.22 -4.92 -9.59
C ALA A 25 -3.75 -5.19 -11.01
N LEU A 26 -4.91 -5.84 -11.11
CA LEU A 26 -5.55 -6.17 -12.39
C LEU A 26 -5.93 -4.91 -13.16
N ARG A 27 -6.55 -3.91 -12.52
CA ARG A 27 -6.86 -2.61 -13.17
C ARG A 27 -5.61 -1.88 -13.67
N LEU A 28 -4.53 -1.88 -12.89
CA LEU A 28 -3.27 -1.22 -13.27
C LEU A 28 -2.61 -1.92 -14.46
N TYR A 29 -2.57 -3.27 -14.45
CA TYR A 29 -2.05 -4.04 -15.58
C TYR A 29 -2.91 -3.95 -16.84
N GLU A 30 -4.25 -3.84 -16.71
CA GLU A 30 -5.13 -3.59 -17.85
C GLU A 30 -4.84 -2.22 -18.49
N THR A 31 -4.65 -1.18 -17.67
CA THR A 31 -4.29 0.16 -18.15
C THR A 31 -2.93 0.15 -18.85
N LEU A 32 -1.95 -0.56 -18.29
CA LEU A 32 -0.63 -0.74 -18.90
C LEU A 32 -0.72 -1.50 -20.23
N GLY A 33 -1.49 -2.58 -20.30
CA GLY A 33 -1.67 -3.38 -21.51
C GLY A 33 -2.37 -2.60 -22.64
N GLN A 34 -3.35 -1.76 -22.30
CA GLN A 34 -4.01 -0.87 -23.28
C GLN A 34 -3.05 0.21 -23.81
N ALA A 35 -2.20 0.77 -22.94
CA ALA A 35 -1.22 1.79 -23.32
C ALA A 35 -0.06 1.21 -24.15
N PHE A 36 0.27 -0.07 -23.97
CA PHE A 36 1.40 -0.74 -24.60
C PHE A 36 1.00 -2.11 -25.18
N PRO A 37 0.15 -2.15 -26.23
CA PRO A 37 -0.42 -3.40 -26.75
C PRO A 37 0.62 -4.37 -27.35
N ASN A 38 1.79 -3.87 -27.73
CA ASN A 38 2.88 -4.67 -28.30
C ASN A 38 3.88 -5.19 -27.25
N ASP A 39 3.66 -4.90 -25.96
CA ASP A 39 4.51 -5.39 -24.88
C ASP A 39 4.07 -6.79 -24.44
N SER A 40 4.77 -7.81 -24.95
CA SER A 40 4.49 -9.21 -24.63
C SER A 40 4.65 -9.53 -23.15
N ALA A 41 5.56 -8.85 -22.43
CA ALA A 41 5.77 -9.11 -21.01
C ALA A 41 4.59 -8.63 -20.17
N LEU A 42 4.03 -7.46 -20.49
CA LEU A 42 2.80 -6.97 -19.87
C LEU A 42 1.60 -7.86 -20.21
N ALA A 43 1.49 -8.32 -21.46
CA ALA A 43 0.43 -9.24 -21.88
C ALA A 43 0.47 -10.56 -21.10
N THR A 44 1.65 -11.16 -20.95
CA THR A 44 1.84 -12.39 -20.17
C THR A 44 1.52 -12.19 -18.69
N LYS A 45 1.99 -11.09 -18.07
CA LYS A 45 1.66 -10.78 -16.67
C LYS A 45 0.16 -10.64 -16.44
N LEU A 46 -0.53 -9.91 -17.32
CA LEU A 46 -1.98 -9.72 -17.23
C LEU A 46 -2.74 -11.05 -17.41
N ALA A 47 -2.29 -11.93 -18.31
CA ALA A 47 -2.89 -13.25 -18.49
C ALA A 47 -2.75 -14.12 -17.24
N HIS A 48 -1.55 -14.23 -16.67
CA HIS A 48 -1.34 -14.99 -15.43
C HIS A 48 -2.15 -14.44 -14.26
N LEU A 49 -2.25 -13.11 -14.13
CA LEU A 49 -3.05 -12.50 -13.09
C LEU A 49 -4.54 -12.85 -13.25
N ARG A 50 -5.07 -12.79 -14.47
CA ARG A 50 -6.46 -13.18 -14.75
C ARG A 50 -6.75 -14.65 -14.45
N GLU A 51 -5.80 -15.54 -14.68
CA GLU A 51 -5.93 -16.96 -14.31
C GLU A 51 -5.90 -17.18 -12.80
N SER A 52 -5.16 -16.35 -12.06
CA SER A 52 -5.03 -16.46 -10.60
C SER A 52 -6.21 -15.88 -9.81
N VAL A 53 -7.01 -15.02 -10.43
CA VAL A 53 -8.11 -14.31 -9.77
C VAL A 53 -9.40 -15.10 -9.95
N ASP A 54 -10.03 -15.48 -8.84
CA ASP A 54 -11.37 -16.05 -8.87
C ASP A 54 -12.40 -14.97 -9.29
N PRO A 55 -13.19 -15.19 -10.37
CA PRO A 55 -14.16 -14.21 -10.84
C PRO A 55 -15.23 -13.83 -9.81
N GLN A 56 -15.63 -14.76 -8.93
CA GLN A 56 -16.62 -14.52 -7.87
C GLN A 56 -16.02 -13.63 -6.77
N GLU A 57 -14.79 -13.92 -6.34
CA GLU A 57 -14.08 -13.09 -5.35
C GLU A 57 -13.85 -11.67 -5.88
N LEU A 58 -13.49 -11.55 -7.15
CA LEU A 58 -13.32 -10.25 -7.82
C LEU A 58 -14.62 -9.46 -7.86
N GLN A 59 -15.73 -10.11 -8.23
CA GLN A 59 -17.05 -9.47 -8.26
C GLN A 59 -17.48 -9.04 -6.85
N ALA A 60 -17.27 -9.87 -5.83
CA ALA A 60 -17.56 -9.53 -4.44
C ALA A 60 -16.71 -8.33 -3.96
N ALA A 61 -15.41 -8.32 -4.23
CA ALA A 61 -14.52 -7.22 -3.89
C ALA A 61 -14.95 -5.89 -4.54
N ARG A 62 -15.33 -5.93 -5.82
CA ARG A 62 -15.86 -4.77 -6.55
C ARG A 62 -17.19 -4.28 -6.00
N ALA A 63 -18.10 -5.21 -5.66
CA ALA A 63 -19.37 -4.86 -5.04
C ALA A 63 -19.19 -4.21 -3.67
N LEU A 64 -18.23 -4.69 -2.86
CA LEU A 64 -17.86 -4.08 -1.59
C LEU A 64 -17.26 -2.68 -1.76
N GLN A 65 -16.38 -2.47 -2.75
CA GLN A 65 -15.87 -1.12 -3.09
C GLN A 65 -16.99 -0.19 -3.56
N ALA A 66 -17.91 -0.68 -4.40
CA ALA A 66 -18.97 0.14 -4.99
C ALA A 66 -20.11 0.48 -4.01
N SER A 67 -20.30 -0.31 -2.95
CA SER A 67 -21.45 -0.16 -2.07
C SER A 67 -21.31 0.94 -1.02
N ASN A 68 -20.18 1.66 -0.94
CA ASN A 68 -19.87 2.62 0.14
C ASN A 68 -20.12 2.05 1.55
N LEU A 69 -20.28 0.73 1.68
CA LEU A 69 -20.47 0.09 2.95
C LEU A 69 -19.14 0.24 3.68
N PRO A 70 -19.12 0.86 4.87
CA PRO A 70 -17.90 0.88 5.66
C PRO A 70 -17.47 -0.57 5.82
N GLN A 71 -16.28 -0.91 5.31
CA GLN A 71 -15.69 -2.22 5.55
C GLN A 71 -15.78 -2.43 7.05
N SER A 72 -16.55 -3.43 7.48
CA SER A 72 -16.91 -3.61 8.88
C SER A 72 -15.64 -3.51 9.71
N ILE A 73 -15.54 -2.44 10.48
CA ILE A 73 -14.31 -2.11 11.19
C ILE A 73 -14.07 -3.26 12.15
N PRO A 74 -12.95 -4.01 12.06
CA PRO A 74 -12.67 -5.06 13.01
C PRO A 74 -12.54 -4.44 14.41
N GLN A 75 -13.55 -4.62 15.27
CA GLN A 75 -13.61 -4.12 16.66
C GLN A 75 -12.87 -5.07 17.62
N GLY A 76 -11.68 -5.55 17.23
CA GLY A 76 -10.85 -6.47 18.03
C GLY A 76 -9.50 -5.84 18.40
N PRO A 77 -8.69 -6.48 19.28
CA PRO A 77 -7.32 -6.05 19.54
C PRO A 77 -6.54 -6.10 18.22
N SER A 78 -6.37 -4.94 17.62
CA SER A 78 -5.83 -4.79 16.29
C SER A 78 -4.32 -4.71 16.40
N SER A 79 -3.59 -5.53 15.64
CA SER A 79 -2.15 -5.33 15.48
C SER A 79 -1.89 -3.89 15.01
N PRO A 80 -0.72 -3.28 15.29
CA PRO A 80 -0.45 -1.91 14.84
C PRO A 80 -0.59 -1.72 13.32
N VAL A 81 -0.41 -2.79 12.53
CA VAL A 81 -0.70 -2.78 11.08
C VAL A 81 -2.20 -2.61 10.82
N ALA A 82 -3.03 -3.46 11.42
CA ALA A 82 -4.47 -3.43 11.20
C ALA A 82 -5.12 -2.16 11.79
N GLU A 83 -4.54 -1.60 12.86
CA GLU A 83 -4.91 -0.27 13.36
C GLU A 83 -4.58 0.83 12.32
N GLY A 84 -3.39 0.74 11.69
CA GLY A 84 -2.96 1.63 10.62
C GLY A 84 -3.87 1.61 9.40
N GLU A 85 -4.19 0.42 8.88
CA GLU A 85 -5.11 0.26 7.74
C GLU A 85 -6.49 0.84 8.06
N ARG A 86 -7.01 0.59 9.27
CA ARG A 86 -8.31 1.13 9.70
C ARG A 86 -8.31 2.65 9.73
N LEU A 87 -7.29 3.25 10.35
CA LEU A 87 -7.18 4.70 10.45
C LEU A 87 -7.00 5.33 9.07
N PHE A 88 -6.26 4.67 8.17
CA PHE A 88 -6.09 5.09 6.78
C PHE A 88 -7.42 5.10 6.03
N SER A 89 -8.22 4.04 6.13
CA SER A 89 -9.55 3.96 5.52
C SER A 89 -10.55 4.99 6.08
N LEU A 90 -10.38 5.40 7.34
CA LEU A 90 -11.15 6.48 7.96
C LEU A 90 -10.64 7.88 7.56
N GLY A 91 -9.55 7.95 6.80
CA GLY A 91 -8.87 9.19 6.46
C GLY A 91 -7.98 9.74 7.57
N ASP A 92 -7.87 9.14 8.76
CA ASP A 92 -6.94 9.59 9.80
C ASP A 92 -5.50 9.19 9.46
N TYR A 93 -4.90 9.92 8.52
CA TYR A 93 -3.55 9.63 8.04
C TYR A 93 -2.51 9.82 9.14
N ALA A 94 -2.70 10.77 10.07
CA ALA A 94 -1.79 10.97 11.19
C ALA A 94 -1.80 9.78 12.16
N GLY A 95 -2.99 9.33 12.53
CA GLY A 95 -3.17 8.13 13.34
C GLY A 95 -2.63 6.88 12.65
N ALA A 96 -2.91 6.71 11.35
CA ALA A 96 -2.40 5.60 10.57
C ALA A 96 -0.86 5.59 10.50
N ALA A 97 -0.22 6.74 10.27
CA ALA A 97 1.23 6.85 10.29
C ALA A 97 1.84 6.51 11.66
N ALA A 98 1.19 6.87 12.76
CA ALA A 98 1.62 6.49 14.10
C ALA A 98 1.50 4.97 14.33
N ALA A 99 0.44 4.34 13.83
CA ALA A 99 0.23 2.91 13.92
C ALA A 99 1.23 2.11 13.07
N TYR A 100 1.49 2.52 11.82
CA TYR A 100 2.53 1.91 10.98
C TYR A 100 3.94 2.07 11.56
N ARG A 101 4.25 3.21 12.17
CA ARG A 101 5.54 3.38 12.89
C ARG A 101 5.70 2.41 14.05
N ARG A 102 4.64 2.19 14.85
CA ARG A 102 4.64 1.15 15.90
C ARG A 102 4.83 -0.24 15.29
N ALA A 103 4.17 -0.52 14.18
CA ALA A 103 4.30 -1.81 13.48
C ALA A 103 5.74 -2.06 12.97
N LEU A 104 6.43 -1.01 12.49
CA LEU A 104 7.84 -1.07 12.10
C LEU A 104 8.80 -1.20 13.30
N GLN A 105 8.45 -0.70 14.47
CA GLN A 105 9.25 -0.95 15.68
C GLN A 105 9.23 -2.45 16.05
N GLU A 106 8.09 -3.11 15.88
CA GLU A 106 7.94 -4.56 16.10
C GLU A 106 8.65 -5.37 15.01
N ARG A 107 8.45 -5.00 13.75
CA ARG A 107 8.98 -5.65 12.54
C ARG A 107 9.76 -4.65 11.66
N PRO A 108 10.99 -4.28 12.04
CA PRO A 108 11.78 -3.26 11.34
C PRO A 108 12.18 -3.66 9.92
N ASP A 109 12.27 -4.96 9.65
CA ASP A 109 12.61 -5.51 8.34
C ASP A 109 11.39 -5.68 7.43
N SER A 110 10.21 -5.19 7.83
CA SER A 110 8.99 -5.34 7.03
C SER A 110 8.88 -4.28 5.95
N GLU A 111 9.36 -4.62 4.76
CA GLU A 111 9.22 -3.78 3.56
C GLU A 111 7.76 -3.41 3.27
N LEU A 112 6.82 -4.34 3.49
CA LEU A 112 5.39 -4.10 3.31
C LEU A 112 4.88 -2.91 4.14
N ILE A 113 5.27 -2.83 5.42
CA ILE A 113 4.81 -1.75 6.31
C ILE A 113 5.52 -0.43 5.96
N ARG A 114 6.79 -0.51 5.55
CA ARG A 114 7.56 0.65 5.08
C ARG A 114 6.90 1.27 3.84
N GLU A 115 6.55 0.45 2.85
CA GLU A 115 5.86 0.87 1.63
C GLU A 115 4.48 1.50 1.92
N ARG A 116 3.70 0.94 2.86
CA ARG A 116 2.41 1.51 3.28
C ARG A 116 2.57 2.92 3.86
N LEU A 117 3.55 3.09 4.73
CA LEU A 117 3.81 4.37 5.36
C LEU A 117 4.29 5.42 4.34
N GLU A 118 5.16 5.05 3.40
CA GLU A 118 5.61 5.94 2.33
C GLU A 118 4.47 6.37 1.40
N GLU A 119 3.58 5.44 1.04
CA GLU A 119 2.40 5.74 0.24
C GLU A 119 1.43 6.68 0.94
N LEU A 120 1.18 6.45 2.23
CA LEU A 120 0.38 7.35 3.04
C LEU A 120 0.92 8.78 3.00
N TYR A 121 2.25 8.96 3.13
CA TYR A 121 2.88 10.28 3.00
C TYR A 121 2.75 10.89 1.60
N ARG A 122 2.76 10.06 0.54
CA ARG A 122 2.51 10.54 -0.83
C ARG A 122 1.06 10.99 -1.01
N MET A 123 0.10 10.22 -0.53
CA MET A 123 -1.32 10.54 -0.63
C MET A 123 -1.70 11.80 0.14
N ALA A 124 -1.16 11.96 1.36
CA ALA A 124 -1.33 13.16 2.17
C ALA A 124 -0.80 14.45 1.49
N ARG A 125 0.11 14.33 0.50
CA ARG A 125 0.58 15.47 -0.31
C ARG A 125 -0.35 15.80 -1.48
N THR A 126 -0.98 14.79 -2.07
CA THR A 126 -1.72 14.94 -3.34
C THR A 126 -3.21 15.18 -3.15
N LEU A 127 -3.80 14.70 -2.04
CA LEU A 127 -5.22 14.87 -1.76
C LEU A 127 -5.45 16.18 -0.99
N PRO A 128 -6.38 17.05 -1.42
CA PRO A 128 -6.73 18.25 -0.69
C PRO A 128 -7.50 17.88 0.58
N VAL A 129 -6.80 17.87 1.72
CA VAL A 129 -7.32 17.94 3.10
C VAL A 129 -8.67 17.24 3.28
N HIS A 130 -8.69 15.91 3.14
CA HIS A 130 -9.89 15.11 3.46
C HIS A 130 -9.87 14.59 4.89
N SER A 131 -8.74 14.73 5.60
CA SER A 131 -8.64 14.40 7.01
C SER A 131 -8.59 15.63 7.92
N PRO A 132 -9.31 15.62 9.05
CA PRO A 132 -9.08 16.56 10.15
C PRO A 132 -7.62 16.58 10.65
N THR A 133 -6.84 15.51 10.42
CA THR A 133 -5.47 15.35 10.97
C THR A 133 -4.34 15.53 9.94
N ASP A 134 -4.63 15.74 8.65
CA ASP A 134 -3.62 15.85 7.57
C ASP A 134 -2.56 16.93 7.81
N ARG A 135 -2.95 18.04 8.45
CA ARG A 135 -2.04 19.16 8.77
C ARG A 135 -0.95 18.79 9.77
N SER A 136 -1.09 17.67 10.48
CA SER A 136 -0.13 17.24 11.51
C SER A 136 0.98 16.32 10.96
N LEU A 137 0.84 15.82 9.72
CA LEU A 137 1.85 14.99 9.10
C LEU A 137 2.97 15.84 8.48
N PRO A 138 4.25 15.48 8.70
CA PRO A 138 5.35 16.14 8.02
C PRO A 138 5.25 15.92 6.51
N ARG A 139 5.66 16.94 5.73
CA ARG A 139 5.62 16.90 4.26
C ARG A 139 6.53 15.84 3.65
N GLN A 140 7.41 15.19 4.39
CA GLN A 140 8.28 14.13 3.90
C GLN A 140 8.18 12.96 4.88
N ALA A 141 8.22 11.72 4.36
CA ALA A 141 8.41 10.56 5.22
C ALA A 141 9.72 10.78 5.99
N GLU A 142 9.64 10.82 7.32
CA GLU A 142 10.74 11.29 8.17
C GLU A 142 12.05 10.52 7.84
N PRO A 143 13.11 11.19 7.35
CA PRO A 143 14.39 10.51 7.08
C PRO A 143 15.01 9.90 8.36
N LEU A 144 14.61 10.41 9.53
CA LEU A 144 14.96 9.84 10.83
C LEU A 144 14.36 8.43 11.03
N LEU A 145 13.20 8.13 10.43
CA LEU A 145 12.55 6.84 10.58
C LEU A 145 13.31 5.74 9.84
N HIS A 146 13.69 5.96 8.57
CA HIS A 146 14.55 5.03 7.83
C HIS A 146 15.88 4.82 8.56
N ALA A 147 16.53 5.89 8.99
CA ALA A 147 17.80 5.80 9.72
C ALA A 147 17.67 5.07 11.09
N LEU A 148 16.57 5.24 11.82
CA LEU A 148 16.32 4.55 13.08
C LEU A 148 15.98 3.08 12.89
N LEU A 149 15.20 2.74 11.86
CA LEU A 149 14.87 1.36 11.52
C LEU A 149 16.10 0.60 11.03
N ASP A 150 16.93 1.20 10.19
CA ASP A 150 18.19 0.62 9.74
C ASP A 150 19.14 0.37 10.94
N ARG A 151 19.18 1.32 11.88
CA ARG A 151 19.98 1.18 13.10
C ARG A 151 19.42 0.10 14.05
N LEU A 152 18.10 -0.04 14.15
CA LEU A 152 17.46 -1.10 14.95
C LEU A 152 17.64 -2.48 14.32
N ALA A 153 17.51 -2.60 13.00
CA ALA A 153 17.75 -3.82 12.24
C ALA A 153 19.22 -4.28 12.38
N ALA A 154 20.18 -3.36 12.22
CA ALA A 154 21.60 -3.62 12.45
C ALA A 154 21.87 -4.14 13.88
N ARG A 155 21.23 -3.55 14.88
CA ARG A 155 21.40 -3.93 16.30
C ARG A 155 20.76 -5.27 16.64
N ARG A 156 19.72 -5.70 15.90
CA ARG A 156 19.03 -6.97 16.10
C ARG A 156 19.76 -8.14 15.44
N ARG A 157 20.50 -7.90 14.35
CA ARG A 157 21.41 -8.89 13.73
C ARG A 157 22.60 -9.22 14.63
N LEU A 158 23.22 -8.20 15.23
CA LEU A 158 24.36 -8.35 16.16
C LEU A 158 24.06 -9.12 17.45
N LYS A 159 22.78 -9.35 17.79
CA LYS A 159 22.36 -10.09 18.99
C LYS A 159 22.07 -11.58 18.72
N ARG A 160 22.14 -12.01 17.46
CA ARG A 160 21.86 -13.38 17.00
C ARG A 160 23.10 -14.19 16.64
N ASP A 161 24.26 -13.55 16.64
CA ASP A 161 25.60 -14.16 16.54
C ASP A 161 26.22 -14.27 17.95
#